data_AF-A0A2V8WGQ8-F1
#
_entry.id   AF-A0A2V8WGQ8-F1
#
_cell.length_a   1.000
_cell.length_b   1.000
_cell.length_c   1.000
_cell.angle_alpha   90.00
_cell.angle_beta   90.00
_cell.angle_gamma   90.00
#
_symmetry.space_group_name_H-M   'P 1'
#
loop_
_entity.id
_entity.type
_entity.pdbx_description
1 polymer ?
#
loop_
_entity_poly.entity_id
_entity_poly.type
_entity_poly.pdbx_seq_one_letter_code
_entity_poly.pdbx_strand_id
1 'polypeptide(L)'
;MTVTVGPANADIIGTDNVAIQKAVDRVAKAGGGIVVIKAATYTLRNSVRLASHLTLRGEGPEKTILKKAPGVRSKLRVDADYGEVVATVEDARGFAPGMGVTIVDKEQRSGWTPSIRTVVSIDGNTLRFDRFLHMDYSVANDGEVFNTFPLLAGYQVEDVRVEDLTADGSRDSSE
;
A
#
# COMPACT_ATOMS: atom_id res chain seq x y z
N MET A 1 -8.72 -3.22 -23.46
CA MET A 1 -7.39 -2.60 -23.66
C MET A 1 -6.34 -3.43 -22.95
N THR A 2 -5.09 -3.46 -23.42
CA THR A 2 -3.97 -4.10 -22.70
C THR A 2 -2.86 -3.08 -22.47
N VAL A 3 -2.31 -3.04 -21.25
CA VAL A 3 -1.17 -2.21 -20.87
C VAL A 3 -0.14 -3.09 -20.18
N THR A 4 1.12 -2.97 -20.58
CA THR A 4 2.25 -3.69 -19.98
C THR A 4 3.00 -2.80 -18.99
N VAL A 5 3.44 -3.38 -17.87
CA VAL A 5 4.33 -2.74 -16.90
C VAL A 5 5.53 -3.63 -16.63
N GLY A 6 6.73 -3.05 -16.56
CA GLY A 6 7.91 -3.81 -16.16
C GLY A 6 9.22 -3.04 -16.23
N PRO A 7 10.36 -3.72 -15.99
CA PRO A 7 11.67 -3.07 -15.87
C PRO A 7 12.17 -2.49 -17.19
N ALA A 8 11.76 -3.05 -18.33
CA ALA A 8 12.14 -2.63 -19.68
C ALA A 8 11.12 -3.13 -20.72
N ASN A 9 11.08 -2.46 -21.88
CA ASN A 9 10.27 -2.85 -23.04
C ASN A 9 8.79 -3.09 -22.67
N ALA A 10 8.20 -2.13 -21.95
CA ALA A 10 6.81 -2.13 -21.52
C ALA A 10 6.21 -0.73 -21.72
N ASP A 11 4.88 -0.64 -21.77
CA ASP A 11 4.17 0.64 -21.91
C ASP A 11 4.44 1.59 -20.73
N ILE A 12 4.67 1.01 -19.54
CA ILE A 12 5.08 1.73 -18.33
C ILE A 12 6.33 1.06 -17.76
N ILE A 13 7.41 1.84 -17.67
CA ILE A 13 8.68 1.37 -17.12
C ILE A 13 8.72 1.63 -15.61
N GLY A 14 8.97 0.57 -14.85
CA GLY A 14 9.18 0.63 -13.40
C GLY A 14 9.01 -0.73 -12.71
N THR A 15 9.48 -0.83 -11.47
CA THR A 15 9.52 -2.06 -10.66
C THR A 15 8.94 -1.84 -9.26
N ASP A 16 7.91 -1.01 -9.15
CA ASP A 16 7.27 -0.64 -7.88
C ASP A 16 5.74 -0.53 -7.99
N ASN A 17 5.07 -0.32 -6.85
CA ASN A 17 3.62 -0.11 -6.81
C ASN A 17 3.16 1.10 -7.64
N VAL A 18 3.99 2.13 -7.79
CA VAL A 18 3.62 3.36 -8.51
C VAL A 18 3.51 3.08 -10.02
N ALA A 19 4.46 2.34 -10.58
CA ALA A 19 4.43 1.92 -11.98
C ALA A 19 3.21 1.04 -12.28
N ILE A 20 2.92 0.07 -11.39
CA ILE A 20 1.75 -0.80 -11.54
C ILE A 20 0.46 0.02 -11.43
N GLN A 21 0.35 0.93 -10.46
CA GLN A 21 -0.83 1.77 -10.30
C GLN A 21 -1.10 2.63 -11.54
N LYS A 22 -0.06 3.21 -12.15
CA LYS A 22 -0.22 3.97 -13.40
C LYS A 22 -0.80 3.10 -14.54
N ALA A 23 -0.44 1.81 -14.59
CA ALA A 23 -0.98 0.90 -15.60
C ALA A 23 -2.47 0.60 -15.33
N VAL A 24 -2.81 0.35 -14.07
CA VAL A 24 -4.19 0.14 -13.62
C VAL A 24 -5.04 1.37 -13.92
N ASP A 25 -4.57 2.57 -13.54
CA ASP A 25 -5.28 3.83 -13.77
C ASP A 25 -5.52 4.09 -15.26
N ARG A 26 -4.55 3.74 -16.12
CA ARG A 26 -4.68 3.87 -17.58
C ARG A 26 -5.74 2.94 -18.14
N VAL A 27 -5.77 1.68 -17.70
CA VAL A 27 -6.79 0.70 -18.10
C VAL A 27 -8.17 1.09 -17.57
N ALA A 28 -8.26 1.55 -16.32
CA ALA A 28 -9.51 2.00 -15.69
C ALA A 28 -10.12 3.20 -16.43
N LYS A 29 -9.30 4.19 -16.81
CA LYS A 29 -9.75 5.34 -17.62
C LYS A 29 -10.31 4.95 -18.99
N ALA A 30 -9.93 3.78 -19.51
CA ALA A 30 -10.45 3.23 -20.77
C ALA A 30 -11.68 2.32 -20.56
N GLY A 31 -12.21 2.22 -19.34
CA GLY A 31 -13.37 1.40 -19.00
C GLY A 31 -13.07 -0.06 -18.67
N GLY A 32 -11.79 -0.45 -18.55
CA GLY A 32 -11.39 -1.81 -18.20
C GLY A 32 -10.44 -2.47 -19.20
N GLY A 33 -9.94 -3.66 -18.84
CA GLY A 33 -8.99 -4.42 -19.63
C GLY A 33 -7.93 -5.14 -18.81
N ILE A 34 -6.76 -5.34 -19.42
CA ILE A 34 -5.71 -6.20 -18.89
C ILE A 34 -4.47 -5.35 -18.59
N VAL A 35 -3.96 -5.47 -17.38
CA VAL A 35 -2.60 -5.04 -17.02
C VAL A 35 -1.72 -6.29 -16.98
N VAL A 36 -0.69 -6.34 -17.83
CA VAL A 36 0.31 -7.40 -17.83
C VAL A 36 1.55 -6.90 -17.09
N ILE A 37 1.85 -7.53 -15.97
CA ILE A 37 3.05 -7.28 -15.17
C ILE A 37 4.13 -8.25 -15.66
N LYS A 38 5.17 -7.72 -16.28
CA LYS A 38 6.27 -8.53 -16.82
C LYS A 38 7.10 -9.16 -15.71
N ALA A 39 7.79 -10.26 -16.01
CA ALA A 39 8.65 -10.98 -15.09
C ALA A 39 9.68 -10.05 -14.41
N ALA A 40 9.54 -9.90 -13.09
CA ALA A 40 10.44 -9.21 -12.17
C ALA A 40 9.90 -9.31 -10.73
N THR A 41 10.71 -8.85 -9.78
CA THR A 41 10.25 -8.54 -8.42
C THR A 41 9.94 -7.05 -8.32
N TYR A 42 8.71 -6.72 -7.90
CA TYR A 42 8.22 -5.36 -7.74
C TYR A 42 8.16 -5.02 -6.26
N THR A 43 8.79 -3.93 -5.85
CA THR A 43 8.75 -3.48 -4.46
C THR A 43 7.53 -2.61 -4.21
N LEU A 44 6.60 -3.09 -3.39
CA LEU A 44 5.39 -2.37 -3.02
C LEU A 44 5.62 -1.66 -1.69
N ARG A 45 5.59 -0.32 -1.70
CA ARG A 45 5.57 0.51 -0.49
C ARG A 45 4.15 0.89 -0.07
N ASN A 46 3.16 0.59 -0.91
CA ASN A 46 1.74 0.78 -0.65
C ASN A 46 0.93 -0.17 -1.54
N SER A 47 -0.38 -0.26 -1.28
CA SER A 47 -1.31 -1.08 -2.07
C SER A 47 -1.37 -0.62 -3.53
N VAL A 48 -1.48 -1.57 -4.45
CA VAL A 48 -2.06 -1.32 -5.76
C VAL A 48 -3.59 -1.39 -5.61
N ARG A 49 -4.26 -0.26 -5.91
CA ARG A 49 -5.72 -0.15 -5.93
C ARG A 49 -6.25 -0.72 -7.25
N LEU A 50 -7.05 -1.78 -7.13
CA LEU A 50 -7.70 -2.42 -8.27
C LEU A 50 -8.90 -1.57 -8.72
N ALA A 51 -9.24 -1.66 -10.01
CA ALA A 51 -10.39 -1.03 -10.63
C ALA A 51 -11.36 -2.09 -11.18
N SER A 52 -12.63 -1.74 -11.42
CA SER A 52 -13.58 -2.66 -12.03
C SER A 52 -13.18 -3.08 -13.45
N HIS A 53 -13.61 -4.26 -13.88
CA HIS A 53 -13.33 -4.84 -15.21
C HIS A 53 -11.84 -4.96 -15.51
N LEU A 54 -11.04 -5.29 -14.48
CA LEU A 54 -9.59 -5.40 -14.55
C LEU A 54 -9.15 -6.86 -14.47
N THR A 55 -8.30 -7.28 -15.41
CA THR A 55 -7.42 -8.43 -15.23
C THR A 55 -6.00 -7.96 -14.94
N LEU A 56 -5.49 -8.25 -13.75
CA LEU A 56 -4.10 -8.03 -13.37
C LEU A 56 -3.35 -9.37 -13.50
N ARG A 57 -2.50 -9.50 -14.52
CA ARG A 57 -1.86 -10.76 -14.90
C ARG A 57 -0.34 -10.64 -14.83
N GLY A 58 0.33 -11.57 -14.17
CA GLY A 58 1.79 -11.74 -14.29
C GLY A 58 2.21 -12.68 -15.42
N GLU A 59 3.51 -12.84 -15.64
CA GLU A 59 4.08 -13.82 -16.60
C GLU A 59 4.36 -15.20 -15.98
N GLY A 60 3.78 -15.47 -14.80
CA GLY A 60 3.91 -16.71 -14.04
C GLY A 60 4.26 -16.45 -12.57
N PRO A 61 3.77 -17.27 -11.63
CA PRO A 61 3.91 -17.04 -10.19
C PRO A 61 5.37 -17.02 -9.71
N GLU A 62 6.26 -17.79 -10.34
CA GLU A 62 7.69 -17.81 -10.02
C GLU A 62 8.48 -16.64 -10.64
N LYS A 63 7.89 -15.96 -11.64
CA LYS A 63 8.54 -14.92 -12.44
C LYS A 63 8.10 -13.52 -12.06
N THR A 64 6.86 -13.37 -11.60
CA THR A 64 6.24 -12.08 -11.28
C THR A 64 5.90 -12.03 -9.81
N ILE A 65 6.69 -11.27 -9.04
CA ILE A 65 6.58 -11.23 -7.58
C ILE A 65 6.26 -9.80 -7.15
N LEU A 66 5.11 -9.61 -6.51
CA LEU A 66 4.76 -8.37 -5.82
C LEU A 66 5.22 -8.51 -4.38
N LYS A 67 6.29 -7.81 -4.00
CA LYS A 67 6.93 -7.97 -2.69
C LYS A 67 6.74 -6.74 -1.83
N LYS A 68 6.26 -6.91 -0.59
CA LYS A 68 6.18 -5.81 0.38
C LYS A 68 7.57 -5.24 0.67
N ALA A 69 7.69 -3.92 0.79
CA ALA A 69 8.90 -3.31 1.30
C ALA A 69 9.18 -3.76 2.76
N PRO A 70 10.46 -3.75 3.21
CA PRO A 70 10.83 -4.08 4.59
C PRO A 70 10.02 -3.32 5.64
N GLY A 71 9.83 -3.94 6.79
CA GLY A 71 9.11 -3.42 7.95
C GLY A 71 9.66 -2.08 8.44
N VAL A 72 8.76 -1.15 8.74
CA VAL A 72 9.04 0.12 9.41
C VAL A 72 7.97 0.28 10.48
N ARG A 73 8.38 0.61 11.71
CA ARG A 73 7.47 0.79 12.85
C ARG A 73 7.96 1.89 13.78
N SER A 74 7.04 2.57 14.43
CA SER A 74 7.35 3.59 15.44
C SER A 74 6.16 3.79 16.38
N LYS A 75 6.43 4.01 17.66
CA LYS A 75 5.42 4.34 18.65
C LYS A 75 4.89 5.75 18.43
N LEU A 76 3.65 5.99 18.81
CA LEU A 76 3.10 7.33 18.91
C LEU A 76 3.81 8.10 20.03
N ARG A 77 4.14 9.36 19.75
CA ARG A 77 4.66 10.32 20.73
C ARG A 77 3.55 11.21 21.30
N VAL A 78 2.49 11.41 20.53
CA VAL A 78 1.28 12.16 20.87
C VAL A 78 0.08 11.32 20.45
N ASP A 79 -1.00 11.39 21.22
CA ASP A 79 -2.29 10.77 20.84
C ASP A 79 -2.68 11.23 19.43
N ALA A 80 -3.25 10.31 18.65
CA ALA A 80 -3.67 10.57 17.28
C ALA A 80 -5.19 10.44 17.21
N ASP A 81 -5.87 11.57 17.08
CA ASP A 81 -7.30 11.64 17.34
C ASP A 81 -8.14 11.38 16.08
N TYR A 82 -9.38 10.93 16.31
CA TYR A 82 -10.40 10.80 15.29
C TYR A 82 -10.54 12.10 14.48
N GLY A 83 -10.59 11.97 13.16
CA GLY A 83 -10.76 13.12 12.27
C GLY A 83 -9.45 13.84 11.93
N GLU A 84 -8.34 13.58 12.63
CA GLU A 84 -7.05 14.14 12.28
C GLU A 84 -6.44 13.46 11.05
N VAL A 85 -5.57 14.19 10.35
CA VAL A 85 -4.82 13.70 9.18
C VAL A 85 -3.33 13.56 9.48
N VAL A 86 -2.97 13.43 10.74
CA VAL A 86 -1.58 13.37 11.20
C VAL A 86 -1.39 12.30 12.27
N ALA A 87 -0.15 11.84 12.44
CA ALA A 87 0.30 11.16 13.65
C ALA A 87 1.74 11.59 13.95
N THR A 88 2.01 11.96 15.20
CA THR A 88 3.38 12.28 15.65
C THR A 88 3.99 11.04 16.27
N VAL A 89 5.06 10.52 15.66
CA VAL A 89 5.76 9.32 16.14
C VAL A 89 7.02 9.67 16.93
N GLU A 90 7.59 8.69 17.62
CA GLU A 90 8.87 8.85 18.31
C GLU A 90 10.04 8.99 17.33
N ASP A 91 10.00 8.23 16.23
CA ASP A 91 11.02 8.19 15.19
C ASP A 91 10.40 7.98 13.80
N ALA A 92 10.52 8.96 12.91
CA ALA A 92 10.01 8.86 11.54
C ALA A 92 11.01 8.24 10.54
N ARG A 93 12.21 7.82 10.97
CA ARG A 93 13.17 7.17 10.07
C ARG A 93 12.57 5.92 9.43
N GLY A 94 12.78 5.77 8.12
CA GLY A 94 12.28 4.65 7.33
C GLY A 94 10.90 4.89 6.72
N PHE A 95 10.08 5.80 7.28
CA PHE A 95 8.85 6.24 6.61
C PHE A 95 9.19 7.17 5.45
N ALA A 96 8.32 7.18 4.44
CA ALA A 96 8.47 8.05 3.28
C ALA A 96 7.10 8.43 2.68
N PRO A 97 6.98 9.59 2.02
CA PRO A 97 5.82 9.90 1.19
C PRO A 97 5.50 8.76 0.21
N GLY A 98 4.22 8.48 0.03
CA GLY A 98 3.69 7.39 -0.76
C GLY A 98 3.57 6.05 -0.03
N MET A 99 4.11 5.91 1.18
CA MET A 99 4.08 4.66 1.94
C MET A 99 2.70 4.38 2.54
N GLY A 100 2.22 3.14 2.40
CA GLY A 100 1.06 2.64 3.13
C GLY A 100 1.44 2.32 4.57
N VAL A 101 0.63 2.78 5.52
CA VAL A 101 0.83 2.57 6.95
C VAL A 101 -0.48 2.19 7.62
N THR A 102 -0.37 1.46 8.71
CA THR A 102 -1.46 1.14 9.63
C THR A 102 -1.18 1.83 10.96
N ILE A 103 -2.20 2.53 11.48
CA ILE A 103 -2.20 3.15 12.81
C ILE A 103 -3.17 2.36 13.70
N VAL A 104 -2.70 1.96 14.88
CA VAL A 104 -3.46 1.23 15.90
C VAL A 104 -2.99 1.64 17.29
N ASP A 105 -3.77 1.30 18.31
CA ASP A 105 -3.30 1.09 19.66
C ASP A 105 -3.66 -0.34 20.11
N LYS A 106 -3.55 -0.69 21.39
CA LYS A 106 -3.91 -2.02 21.90
C LYS A 106 -5.41 -2.32 21.81
N GLU A 107 -6.26 -1.31 21.97
CA GLU A 107 -7.72 -1.48 21.96
C GLU A 107 -8.26 -1.47 20.52
N GLN A 108 -7.67 -0.66 19.65
CA GLN A 108 -8.06 -0.41 18.27
C GLN A 108 -7.22 -1.19 17.24
N ARG A 109 -6.84 -2.44 17.55
CA ARG A 109 -5.96 -3.27 16.69
C ARG A 109 -6.69 -4.25 15.77
N SER A 110 -8.01 -4.39 15.88
CA SER A 110 -8.74 -5.49 15.23
C SER A 110 -10.06 -5.07 14.60
N GLY A 111 -10.57 -5.89 13.68
CA GLY A 111 -11.81 -5.58 12.96
C GLY A 111 -11.67 -4.32 12.11
N TRP A 112 -12.57 -3.37 12.32
CA TRP A 112 -12.71 -2.16 11.50
C TRP A 112 -12.02 -0.92 12.09
N THR A 113 -11.32 -1.08 13.21
CA THR A 113 -10.75 0.03 13.99
C THR A 113 -9.34 0.46 13.58
N PRO A 114 -8.48 -0.38 12.95
CA PRO A 114 -7.22 0.11 12.40
C PRO A 114 -7.38 1.12 11.27
N SER A 115 -6.58 2.19 11.30
CA SER A 115 -6.55 3.17 10.22
C SER A 115 -5.43 2.84 9.24
N ILE A 116 -5.79 2.40 8.03
CA ILE A 116 -4.84 2.21 6.92
C ILE A 116 -4.76 3.49 6.10
N ARG A 117 -3.59 4.12 6.02
CA ARG A 117 -3.36 5.44 5.42
C ARG A 117 -2.17 5.43 4.48
N THR A 118 -2.10 6.44 3.61
CA THR A 118 -0.91 6.75 2.82
C THR A 118 -0.24 7.98 3.39
N VAL A 119 1.06 7.91 3.67
CA VAL A 119 1.87 9.07 4.06
C VAL A 119 1.99 10.01 2.86
N VAL A 120 1.57 11.27 3.00
CA VAL A 120 1.65 12.31 1.96
C VAL A 120 2.88 13.19 2.16
N SER A 121 3.20 13.53 3.41
CA SER A 121 4.40 14.29 3.77
C SER A 121 4.86 13.94 5.18
N ILE A 122 6.10 14.32 5.49
CA ILE A 122 6.73 14.14 6.81
C ILE A 122 7.35 15.48 7.21
N ASP A 123 7.04 15.96 8.41
CA ASP A 123 7.64 17.15 9.03
C ASP A 123 8.19 16.79 10.42
N GLY A 124 9.51 16.72 10.53
CA GLY A 124 10.18 16.12 11.70
C GLY A 124 9.72 14.67 11.90
N ASN A 125 9.05 14.40 13.02
CA ASN A 125 8.46 13.10 13.32
C ASN A 125 6.92 13.06 13.11
N THR A 126 6.34 14.06 12.46
CA THR A 126 4.91 14.11 12.17
C THR A 126 4.65 13.59 10.78
N LEU A 127 3.92 12.47 10.67
CA LEU A 127 3.45 11.91 9.42
C LEU A 127 2.11 12.56 9.07
N ARG A 128 1.96 13.09 7.86
CA ARG A 128 0.66 13.57 7.33
C ARG A 128 0.08 12.54 6.38
N PHE A 129 -1.23 12.31 6.45
CA PHE A 129 -1.93 11.26 5.72
C PHE A 129 -2.83 11.78 4.60
N ASP A 130 -3.22 10.87 3.70
CA ASP A 130 -4.14 11.14 2.58
C ASP A 130 -5.60 11.36 3.00
N ARG A 131 -5.97 10.86 4.19
CA ARG A 131 -7.34 10.92 4.74
C ARG A 131 -7.31 10.89 6.27
N PHE A 132 -8.42 11.28 6.89
CA PHE A 132 -8.57 11.36 8.35
C PHE A 132 -8.47 10.00 9.04
N LEU A 133 -8.06 9.93 10.30
CA LEU A 133 -8.06 8.73 11.14
C LEU A 133 -9.48 8.35 11.58
N HIS A 134 -9.81 7.06 11.56
CA HIS A 134 -11.18 6.58 11.84
C HIS A 134 -11.48 6.33 13.32
N MET A 135 -10.47 6.33 14.18
CA MET A 135 -10.56 6.13 15.63
C MET A 135 -9.53 7.03 16.33
N ASP A 136 -9.69 7.19 17.64
CA ASP A 136 -8.64 7.70 18.51
C ASP A 136 -7.62 6.59 18.78
N TYR A 137 -6.33 6.92 18.74
CA TYR A 137 -5.24 6.01 19.12
C TYR A 137 -4.36 6.69 20.16
N SER A 138 -4.28 6.10 21.35
CA SER A 138 -3.57 6.73 22.45
C SER A 138 -2.16 6.18 22.66
N VAL A 139 -1.25 7.03 23.11
CA VAL A 139 0.07 6.67 23.62
C VAL A 139 -0.07 5.76 24.84
N ALA A 140 -1.03 6.05 25.72
CA ALA A 140 -1.30 5.25 26.91
C ALA A 140 -1.68 3.79 26.59
N ASN A 141 -2.33 3.57 25.45
CA ASN A 141 -2.68 2.24 24.95
C ASN A 141 -1.62 1.66 23.99
N ASP A 142 -0.36 2.09 24.08
CA ASP A 142 0.73 1.57 23.26
C ASP A 142 0.58 1.85 21.75
N GLY A 143 -0.05 2.97 21.41
CA GLY A 143 -0.27 3.44 20.03
C GLY A 143 0.98 3.41 19.16
N GLU A 144 0.82 2.97 17.91
CA GLU A 144 1.93 2.85 16.96
C GLU A 144 1.49 2.99 15.50
N VAL A 145 2.48 3.30 14.66
CA VAL A 145 2.38 3.34 13.20
C VAL A 145 3.35 2.33 12.61
N PHE A 146 2.91 1.51 11.67
CA PHE A 146 3.78 0.56 10.96
C PHE A 146 3.34 0.33 9.52
N ASN A 147 4.28 0.00 8.62
CA ASN A 147 4.03 -0.09 7.17
C ASN A 147 3.39 -1.43 6.71
N THR A 148 2.33 -1.84 7.40
CA THR A 148 1.49 -2.96 6.97
C THR A 148 0.31 -2.43 6.17
N PHE A 149 0.09 -3.04 5.01
CA PHE A 149 -0.99 -2.75 4.08
C PHE A 149 -1.21 -3.98 3.19
N PRO A 150 -2.42 -4.18 2.64
CA PRO A 150 -2.63 -5.21 1.62
C PRO A 150 -1.85 -4.85 0.35
N LEU A 151 -1.18 -5.81 -0.29
CA LEU A 151 -0.44 -5.56 -1.53
C LEU A 151 -1.37 -5.19 -2.69
N LEU A 152 -2.50 -5.86 -2.78
CA LEU A 152 -3.57 -5.60 -3.74
C LEU A 152 -4.86 -5.28 -2.98
N ALA A 153 -5.58 -4.24 -3.37
CA ALA A 153 -6.80 -3.85 -2.68
C ALA A 153 -7.87 -3.35 -3.66
N GLY A 154 -9.04 -3.99 -3.65
CA GLY A 154 -10.23 -3.55 -4.38
C GLY A 154 -11.28 -3.02 -3.40
N TYR A 155 -11.80 -1.82 -3.65
CA TYR A 155 -12.90 -1.22 -2.88
C TYR A 155 -14.01 -0.86 -3.85
N GLN A 156 -15.22 -1.38 -3.62
CA GLN A 156 -16.38 -1.12 -4.48
C GLN A 156 -16.08 -1.39 -5.96
N VAL A 157 -15.38 -2.49 -6.23
CA VAL A 157 -15.03 -2.94 -7.58
C VAL A 157 -15.72 -4.26 -7.90
N GLU A 158 -15.96 -4.49 -9.19
CA GLU A 158 -16.56 -5.71 -9.72
C GLU A 158 -15.75 -6.25 -10.90
N ASP A 159 -15.93 -7.53 -11.22
CA ASP A 159 -15.28 -8.18 -12.37
C ASP A 159 -13.75 -7.98 -12.38
N VAL A 160 -13.11 -8.36 -11.27
CA VAL A 160 -11.66 -8.26 -11.09
C VAL A 160 -11.05 -9.66 -11.05
N ARG A 161 -10.00 -9.85 -11.86
CA ARG A 161 -9.20 -11.07 -11.88
C ARG A 161 -7.75 -10.75 -11.59
N VAL A 162 -7.14 -11.53 -10.70
CA VAL A 162 -5.70 -11.50 -10.41
C VAL A 162 -5.15 -12.89 -10.66
N GLU A 163 -4.13 -13.00 -11.52
CA GLU A 163 -3.60 -14.30 -11.92
C GLU A 163 -2.11 -14.26 -12.29
N ASP A 164 -1.50 -15.45 -12.34
CA ASP A 164 -0.14 -15.68 -12.83
C ASP A 164 0.95 -14.83 -12.16
N LEU A 165 0.77 -14.49 -10.88
CA LEU A 165 1.73 -13.74 -10.06
C LEU A 165 1.74 -14.23 -8.62
N THR A 166 2.80 -13.89 -7.89
CA THR A 166 2.92 -14.12 -6.45
C THR A 166 2.79 -12.80 -5.68
N ALA A 167 2.02 -12.80 -4.59
CA ALA A 167 1.96 -11.72 -3.62
C ALA A 167 2.76 -12.13 -2.36
N ASP A 168 3.97 -11.59 -2.23
CA ASP A 168 4.90 -11.86 -1.12
C ASP A 168 4.80 -10.75 -0.06
N GLY A 169 4.09 -11.03 1.02
CA GLY A 169 3.95 -10.14 2.19
C GLY A 169 5.25 -9.88 2.97
N SER A 170 6.35 -10.53 2.59
CA SER A 170 7.68 -10.38 3.20
C SER A 170 7.73 -10.72 4.68
N ARG A 171 7.17 -11.88 5.07
CA ARG A 171 7.08 -12.33 6.47
C ARG A 171 8.40 -12.15 7.23
N ASP A 172 9.51 -12.58 6.63
CA ASP A 172 10.83 -12.60 7.27
C ASP A 172 11.42 -11.20 7.54
N SER A 173 10.90 -10.15 6.90
CA SER A 173 11.37 -8.78 7.06
C SER A 173 10.26 -7.81 7.46
N SER A 174 9.12 -8.31 7.94
CA SER A 174 7.93 -7.51 8.28
C SER A 174 7.59 -7.45 9.77
N GLU A 175 8.49 -7.89 10.65
CA GLU A 175 8.36 -7.74 12.11
C GLU A 175 8.99 -6.45 12.63
#